data_AF-A0A1G1C1I2-F1
#
_entry.id   AF-A0A1G1C1I2-F1
#
_cell.length_a   1.000
_cell.length_b   1.000
_cell.length_c   1.000
_cell.angle_alpha   90.00
_cell.angle_beta   90.00
_cell.angle_gamma   90.00
#
_symmetry.space_group_name_H-M   'P 1'
#
loop_
_entity.id
_entity.type
_entity.pdbx_description
1 polymer ?
#
loop_
_entity_poly.entity_id
_entity_poly.type
_entity_poly.pdbx_seq_one_letter_code
_entity_poly.pdbx_strand_id
1 'polypeptide(L)' 'MGTHARRHSSHHTVNLRAIALLLTEIGRRQRAGLLPTSDGRYLHGATDEECGTSLRQHSRG' A
#
# COMPACT_ATOMS: atom_id res chain seq x y z
N MET A 1 8.86 3.60 51.31
CA MET A 1 7.54 3.73 50.64
C MET A 1 7.79 4.01 49.17
N GLY A 2 7.82 2.98 48.32
CA GLY A 2 8.08 3.13 46.88
C GLY A 2 6.77 3.33 46.14
N THR A 3 6.58 4.50 45.52
CA THR A 3 5.46 4.74 44.62
C THR A 3 5.73 4.03 43.29
N HIS A 4 5.07 2.89 43.07
CA HIS A 4 5.08 2.19 41.80
C HIS A 4 4.52 3.10 40.70
N ALA A 5 5.41 3.61 39.85
CA ALA A 5 5.06 4.31 38.62
C ALA A 5 4.29 3.33 37.72
N ARG A 6 2.98 3.55 37.63
CA ARG A 6 2.04 2.77 36.84
C ARG A 6 2.36 3.02 35.35
N ARG A 7 3.19 2.15 34.75
CA ARG A 7 3.45 2.16 33.30
C ARG A 7 2.14 1.88 32.58
N HIS A 8 1.50 2.92 32.05
CA HIS A 8 0.42 2.79 31.09
C HIS A 8 1.00 2.19 29.81
N SER A 9 0.91 0.88 29.66
CA SER A 9 1.18 0.21 28.39
C SER A 9 -0.03 0.46 27.49
N SER A 10 0.06 1.49 26.65
CA SER A 10 -0.93 1.76 25.61
C SER A 10 -0.89 0.62 24.60
N HIS A 11 -1.75 -0.38 24.78
CA HIS A 11 -1.98 -1.40 23.77
C HIS A 11 -2.60 -0.71 22.55
N HIS A 12 -1.78 -0.30 21.59
CA HIS A 12 -2.24 0.14 20.29
C HIS A 12 -2.81 -1.07 19.56
N THR A 13 -4.13 -1.22 19.62
CA THR A 13 -4.84 -2.20 18.80
C THR A 13 -4.75 -1.76 17.35
N VAL A 14 -4.17 -2.62 16.52
CA VAL A 14 -4.07 -2.37 15.09
C VAL A 14 -5.47 -2.40 14.49
N ASN A 15 -5.89 -1.30 13.86
CA ASN A 15 -7.19 -1.22 13.20
C ASN A 15 -7.16 -1.92 11.84
N LEU A 16 -7.50 -3.21 11.82
CA LEU A 16 -7.49 -4.04 10.61
C LEU A 16 -8.39 -3.50 9.49
N ARG A 17 -9.53 -2.87 9.84
CA ARG A 17 -10.42 -2.26 8.85
C ARG A 17 -9.74 -1.10 8.14
N ALA A 18 -9.05 -0.24 8.88
CA ALA A 18 -8.29 0.86 8.30
C ALA A 18 -7.18 0.35 7.37
N ILE A 19 -6.47 -0.70 7.77
CA ILE A 19 -5.45 -1.35 6.93
C ILE A 19 -6.05 -1.90 5.64
N ALA A 20 -7.18 -2.60 5.71
CA ALA A 20 -7.83 -3.15 4.53
C ALA A 20 -8.23 -2.06 3.52
N LEU A 21 -8.75 -0.93 4.01
CA LEU A 21 -9.10 0.22 3.17
C LEU A 21 -7.87 0.85 2.51
N LEU A 22 -6.77 1.00 3.27
CA LEU A 22 -5.50 1.52 2.74
C LEU A 22 -4.93 0.60 1.65
N LEU A 23 -4.87 -0.71 1.90
CA LEU A 23 -4.37 -1.69 0.93
C LEU A 23 -5.24 -1.72 -0.34
N THR A 24 -6.56 -1.60 -0.18
CA THR A 24 -7.50 -1.53 -1.31
C THR A 24 -7.21 -0.31 -2.19
N GLU A 25 -7.02 0.86 -1.58
CA GLU A 25 -6.75 2.08 -2.33
C GLU A 25 -5.37 2.05 -3.01
N ILE A 26 -4.36 1.47 -2.35
CA ILE A 26 -3.03 1.24 -2.96
C ILE A 26 -3.16 0.36 -4.21
N GLY A 27 -3.84 -0.80 -4.10
CA GLY A 27 -4.03 -1.70 -5.23
C GLY A 27 -4.88 -1.11 -6.36
N ARG A 28 -5.83 -0.22 -6.04
CA ARG A 28 -6.60 0.53 -7.06
C ARG A 28 -5.70 1.49 -7.84
N ARG A 29 -4.82 2.23 -7.15
CA ARG A 29 -3.87 3.17 -7.78
C ARG A 29 -2.85 2.46 -8.65
N GLN A 30 -2.25 1.38 -8.14
CA GLN A 30 -1.25 0.61 -8.90
C GLN A 30 -1.82 0.06 -10.21
N ARG A 31 -3.04 -0.51 -10.19
CA ARG A 31 -3.73 -0.98 -11.41
C ARG A 31 -3.96 0.12 -12.44
N ALA A 32 -4.21 1.35 -11.98
CA ALA A 32 -4.36 2.52 -12.82
C ALA A 32 -3.01 3.14 -13.27
N GLY A 33 -1.88 2.48 -12.98
CA GLY A 33 -0.55 2.99 -13.31
C GLY A 33 -0.09 4.14 -12.41
N LEU A 34 -0.69 4.34 -11.23
CA LEU A 34 -0.26 5.39 -10.29
C LEU A 34 0.70 4.83 -9.24
N LEU A 35 1.98 5.20 -9.34
CA LEU A 35 3.03 4.74 -8.44
C LEU A 35 3.39 5.85 -7.43
N PRO A 36 3.24 5.62 -6.11
CA PRO A 36 3.65 6.59 -5.11
C PRO A 36 5.18 6.67 -5.03
N THR A 37 5.70 7.88 -4.89
CA THR A 37 7.12 8.14 -4.62
C THR A 37 7.36 8.36 -3.13
N SER A 38 8.62 8.27 -2.71
CA SER A 38 9.02 8.49 -1.31
C SER A 38 8.76 9.91 -0.81
N ASP A 39 8.66 10.90 -1.70
CA ASP A 39 8.30 12.29 -1.40
C ASP A 39 6.78 12.56 -1.48
N GLY A 40 5.96 11.51 -1.62
CA GLY A 40 4.49 11.60 -1.57
C GLY A 40 3.82 12.03 -2.87
N ARG A 41 4.57 12.13 -3.97
CA ARG A 41 4.03 12.38 -5.31
C ARG A 41 3.56 11.08 -5.96
N TYR A 42 2.89 11.22 -7.11
CA TYR A 42 2.49 10.09 -7.94
C TYR A 42 3.18 10.19 -9.30
N LEU A 43 3.72 9.07 -9.75
CA LEU A 43 4.18 8.88 -11.12
C LEU A 43 3.13 8.10 -11.91
N HIS A 44 3.00 8.44 -13.18
CA HIS A 44 2.25 7.66 -14.15
C HIS A 44 3.17 6.61 -14.77
N GLY A 45 2.91 5.34 -14.46
CA GLY A 45 3.47 4.17 -15.12
C GLY A 45 2.43 3.49 -16.01
N ALA A 46 2.78 2.31 -16.51
CA ALA A 46 1.86 1.47 -17.27
C ALA A 46 0.78 0.90 -16.35
N THR A 47 -0.44 0.85 -16.86
CA THR A 47 -1.57 0.12 -16.25
C THR A 47 -1.33 -1.39 -16.29
N ASP A 48 -2.06 -2.14 -15.47
CA ASP A 48 -2.03 -3.61 -15.48
C ASP A 48 -2.40 -4.18 -16.86
N GLU A 49 -3.32 -3.53 -17.58
CA GLU A 49 -3.74 -3.95 -18.92
C GLU A 49 -2.62 -3.77 -19.96
N GLU A 50 -1.92 -2.64 -19.91
CA GLU A 50 -0.78 -2.36 -20.77
C GLU A 50 0.39 -3.32 -20.48
N CYS A 51 0.68 -3.57 -19.19
CA CYS A 51 1.69 -4.54 -18.79
C CYS A 51 1.33 -5.96 -19.25
N GLY A 52 0.08 -6.39 -19.02
CA GLY A 52 -0.39 -7.70 -19.45
C GLY A 52 -0.37 -7.85 -20.97
N THR A 53 -0.68 -6.80 -21.72
CA THR A 53 -0.64 -6.80 -23.19
C THR A 53 0.78 -6.91 -23.70
N SER A 54 1.71 -6.11 -23.15
CA SER A 54 3.13 -6.18 -23.48
C SER A 54 3.70 -7.58 -23.23
N LEU A 55 3.46 -8.17 -22.04
CA LEU A 55 3.91 -9.52 -21.72
C LEU A 55 3.37 -10.56 -22.72
N ARG A 56 2.08 -10.52 -23.05
CA ARG A 56 1.47 -11.44 -24.03
C ARG A 56 2.06 -11.31 -25.43
N GLN A 57 2.41 -10.10 -25.86
CA GLN A 57 3.04 -9.86 -27.16
C GLN A 57 4.45 -10.44 -27.22
N HIS A 58 5.22 -10.32 -26.15
CA HIS A 58 6.62 -10.77 -26.09
C HIS A 58 6.80 -12.26 -25.73
N SER A 59 5.78 -12.90 -25.14
CA SER A 59 5.84 -14.33 -24.77
C SER A 59 5.48 -15.29 -25.92
N ARG A 60 5.09 -14.75 -27.09
CA ARG A 60 4.70 -15.50 -28.29
C ARG A 60 5.80 -15.59 -29.35
N GLY A 61 7.01 -15.12 -29.03
CA GLY A 61 8.19 -15.20 -29.88
C GLY A 61 8.95 -16.51 -29.70
#